data_AF-A0A3P7ITS9-F1
#
_entry.id   AF-A0A3P7ITS9-F1
#
_cell.length_a   1.000
_cell.length_b   1.000
_cell.length_c   1.000
_cell.angle_alpha   90.00
_cell.angle_beta   90.00
_cell.angle_gamma   90.00
#
_symmetry.space_group_name_H-M   'P 1'
#
loop_
_entity.id
_entity.type
_entity.pdbx_description
1 polymer ?
#
loop_
_entity_poly.entity_id
_entity_poly.type
_entity_poly.pdbx_seq_one_letter_code
_entity_poly.pdbx_strand_id
1 'polypeptide(L)'
;MCRFQYYPVMLDGRFLGYIPIKKAVSIERQLRCIKTDVKDTRVPCVAEIALIRRSLDMKNIQTQYPGLYILTDPARLIRPVRNLLTDSVEFIGTFEQVYLSIVIDPDEAEPGVTFHQELHPSCLFSFAGNLIPFPDHNQSPRNVYQCQMGKQTMGTAVHAWHTRADNKMYRLQFPQSPLLKLEAYERYEMDEYPLGTNACVAVISYTGYDMEDAMVINRASFQRGFAHGTVIK
;
A
#
# COMPACT_ATOMS: atom_id res chain seq x y z
N MET A 1 -44.19 12.69 -9.08
CA MET A 1 -44.49 11.84 -7.91
C MET A 1 -43.96 10.40 -8.09
N CYS A 2 -42.71 10.20 -8.52
CA CYS A 2 -42.11 8.86 -8.75
C CYS A 2 -40.57 8.79 -8.54
N ARG A 3 -39.97 9.74 -7.80
CA ARG A 3 -38.50 9.82 -7.62
C ARG A 3 -37.90 8.73 -6.71
N PHE A 4 -38.71 7.87 -6.10
CA PHE A 4 -38.25 6.92 -5.07
C PHE A 4 -37.84 5.53 -5.58
N GLN A 5 -37.98 5.24 -6.88
CA GLN A 5 -37.68 3.92 -7.45
C GLN A 5 -36.43 3.88 -8.35
N TYR A 6 -35.73 5.02 -8.48
CA TYR A 6 -34.61 5.17 -9.40
C TYR A 6 -33.39 5.77 -8.70
N TYR A 7 -32.19 5.36 -9.13
CA TYR A 7 -30.93 6.00 -8.77
C TYR A 7 -30.47 6.93 -9.89
N PRO A 8 -30.03 8.16 -9.56
CA PRO A 8 -29.35 9.00 -10.54
C PRO A 8 -28.00 8.38 -10.89
N VAL A 9 -27.64 8.50 -12.17
CA VAL A 9 -26.33 8.12 -12.68
C VAL A 9 -25.54 9.38 -12.97
N MET A 10 -24.37 9.49 -12.36
CA MET A 10 -23.44 10.60 -12.55
C MET A 10 -22.16 10.06 -13.19
N LEU A 11 -21.66 10.75 -14.20
CA LEU A 11 -20.36 10.51 -14.82
C LEU A 11 -19.52 11.78 -14.69
N ASP A 12 -18.42 11.73 -13.94
CA ASP A 12 -17.51 12.89 -13.74
C ASP A 12 -18.26 14.18 -13.32
N GLY A 13 -19.19 14.03 -12.37
CA GLY A 13 -20.04 15.12 -11.89
C GLY A 13 -21.16 15.56 -12.84
N ARG A 14 -21.27 14.98 -14.04
CA ARG A 14 -22.35 15.24 -15.00
C ARG A 14 -23.48 14.24 -14.83
N PHE A 15 -24.71 14.75 -14.77
CA PHE A 15 -25.90 13.90 -14.69
C PHE A 15 -26.20 13.26 -16.05
N LEU A 16 -26.27 11.93 -16.10
CA LEU A 16 -26.59 11.18 -17.33
C LEU A 16 -28.06 10.76 -17.40
N GLY A 17 -28.67 10.41 -16.27
CA GLY A 17 -30.03 9.88 -16.25
C GLY A 17 -30.34 9.09 -14.99
N TYR A 18 -31.34 8.21 -15.10
CA TYR A 18 -31.86 7.42 -13.99
C TYR A 18 -31.85 5.92 -14.33
N ILE A 19 -31.48 5.09 -13.35
CA ILE A 19 -31.58 3.62 -13.44
C ILE A 19 -32.54 3.09 -12.38
N PRO A 20 -33.35 2.05 -12.66
CA PRO A 20 -34.19 1.43 -11.65
C PRO A 20 -33.36 0.78 -10.54
N ILE A 21 -33.75 0.99 -9.27
CA ILE A 21 -33.03 0.46 -8.10
C ILE A 21 -32.83 -1.05 -8.19
N LYS A 22 -33.86 -1.80 -8.65
CA LYS A 22 -33.81 -3.26 -8.83
C LYS A 22 -32.71 -3.73 -9.80
N LYS A 23 -32.37 -2.92 -10.80
CA LYS A 23 -31.36 -3.25 -11.81
C LYS A 23 -29.97 -2.73 -11.46
N ALA A 24 -29.85 -1.83 -10.48
CA ALA A 24 -28.61 -1.12 -10.19
C ALA A 24 -27.43 -2.05 -9.88
N VAL A 25 -27.64 -3.08 -9.07
CA VAL A 25 -26.60 -4.07 -8.72
C VAL A 25 -26.16 -4.88 -9.94
N SER A 26 -27.10 -5.24 -10.82
CA SER A 26 -26.79 -5.96 -12.06
C SER A 26 -25.98 -5.08 -13.02
N ILE A 27 -26.37 -3.81 -13.17
CA ILE A 27 -25.66 -2.83 -14.01
C ILE A 27 -24.25 -2.60 -13.48
N GLU A 28 -24.09 -2.39 -12.17
CA GLU A 28 -22.77 -2.22 -11.53
C GLU A 28 -21.86 -3.42 -11.83
N ARG A 29 -22.35 -4.65 -11.60
CA ARG A 29 -21.60 -5.88 -11.88
C ARG A 29 -21.21 -6.00 -13.35
N GLN A 30 -22.14 -5.69 -14.26
CA GLN A 30 -21.86 -5.72 -15.70
C GLN A 30 -20.77 -4.71 -16.09
N LEU A 31 -20.84 -3.48 -15.56
CA LEU A 31 -19.81 -2.46 -15.81
C LEU A 31 -18.44 -2.90 -15.27
N ARG A 32 -18.40 -3.52 -14.08
CA ARG A 32 -17.15 -4.09 -13.53
C ARG A 32 -16.60 -5.23 -14.39
N CYS A 33 -17.44 -6.16 -14.84
CA CYS A 33 -17.00 -7.25 -15.72
C CYS A 33 -16.49 -6.73 -17.08
N ILE A 34 -17.13 -5.70 -17.63
CA ILE A 34 -16.66 -5.05 -18.86
C ILE A 34 -15.31 -4.36 -18.62
N LYS A 35 -15.18 -3.66 -17.50
CA LYS A 35 -13.95 -2.95 -17.11
C LYS A 35 -12.75 -3.89 -16.92
N THR A 36 -12.98 -5.10 -16.43
CA THR A 36 -11.90 -6.08 -16.23
C THR A 36 -11.52 -6.83 -17.50
N ASP A 37 -12.39 -6.87 -18.52
CA ASP A 37 -12.08 -7.47 -19.82
C ASP A 37 -11.18 -6.53 -20.64
N VAL A 38 -9.93 -6.94 -20.84
CA VAL A 38 -8.93 -6.20 -21.63
C VAL A 38 -9.37 -6.00 -23.08
N LYS A 39 -10.25 -6.86 -23.62
CA LYS A 39 -10.74 -6.76 -25.00
C LYS A 39 -11.86 -5.72 -25.16
N ASP A 40 -12.57 -5.41 -24.09
CA ASP A 40 -13.72 -4.51 -24.13
C ASP A 40 -13.33 -3.09 -23.75
N THR A 41 -13.37 -2.19 -24.73
CA THR A 41 -12.95 -0.79 -24.57
C THR A 41 -14.07 0.15 -24.14
N ARG A 42 -15.29 -0.37 -23.90
CA ARG A 42 -16.46 0.46 -23.57
C ARG A 42 -16.34 1.14 -22.20
N VAL A 43 -15.69 0.49 -21.25
CA VAL A 43 -15.42 1.05 -19.91
C VAL A 43 -13.92 1.02 -19.67
N PRO A 44 -13.27 2.16 -19.41
CA PRO A 44 -11.85 2.20 -19.11
C PRO A 44 -11.51 1.34 -17.88
N CYS A 45 -10.41 0.59 -17.92
CA CYS A 45 -9.95 -0.27 -16.82
C CYS A 45 -9.73 0.48 -15.48
N VAL A 46 -9.52 1.80 -15.55
CA VAL A 46 -9.32 2.71 -14.40
C VAL A 46 -10.58 3.48 -13.98
N ALA A 47 -11.72 3.17 -14.60
CA ALA A 47 -12.99 3.78 -14.23
C ALA A 47 -13.39 3.32 -12.82
N GLU A 48 -13.68 4.26 -11.95
CA GLU A 48 -14.18 3.97 -10.62
C GLU A 48 -15.71 3.93 -10.66
N ILE A 49 -16.30 2.86 -10.12
CA ILE A 49 -17.73 2.61 -10.22
C ILE A 49 -18.28 2.47 -8.80
N ALA A 50 -18.82 3.55 -8.24
CA ALA A 50 -19.38 3.53 -6.89
C ALA A 50 -20.91 3.47 -6.94
N LEU A 51 -21.47 2.32 -6.52
CA LEU A 51 -22.91 2.19 -6.30
C LEU A 51 -23.25 2.47 -4.83
N ILE A 52 -23.83 3.64 -4.56
CA ILE A 52 -24.33 3.98 -3.23
C ILE A 52 -25.76 3.51 -3.11
N ARG A 53 -25.95 2.47 -2.29
CA ARG A 53 -27.27 1.91 -2.02
C ARG A 53 -28.04 2.81 -1.07
N ARG A 54 -29.34 2.91 -1.32
CA ARG A 54 -30.25 3.60 -0.41
C ARG A 54 -30.45 2.76 0.84
N SER A 55 -30.48 3.43 2.00
CA SER A 55 -30.84 2.81 3.27
C SER A 55 -32.20 2.12 3.20
N LEU A 56 -32.29 0.94 3.83
CA LEU A 56 -33.54 0.19 4.02
C LEU A 56 -34.48 0.93 4.99
N ASP A 57 -33.92 1.63 5.97
CA ASP A 57 -34.66 2.44 6.94
C ASP A 57 -34.24 3.90 6.84
N MET A 58 -34.96 4.65 6.02
CA MET A 58 -34.66 6.05 5.73
C MET A 58 -35.05 7.00 6.87
N LYS A 59 -35.83 6.54 7.86
CA LYS A 59 -36.22 7.36 9.01
C LYS A 59 -35.15 7.36 10.08
N ASN A 60 -34.55 6.19 10.32
CA ASN A 60 -33.59 6.01 11.41
C ASN A 60 -32.13 6.02 10.93
N ILE A 61 -31.86 5.66 9.67
CA ILE A 61 -30.50 5.52 9.13
C ILE A 61 -30.32 6.44 7.93
N GLN A 62 -29.64 7.56 8.17
CA GLN A 62 -29.20 8.46 7.11
C GLN A 62 -27.91 7.91 6.48
N THR A 63 -27.88 7.85 5.16
CA THR A 63 -26.76 7.35 4.35
C THR A 63 -26.29 8.44 3.41
N GLN A 64 -25.11 8.27 2.81
CA GLN A 64 -24.69 9.12 1.69
C GLN A 64 -25.74 9.10 0.59
N TYR A 65 -25.85 10.19 -0.16
CA TYR A 65 -26.86 10.32 -1.21
C TYR A 65 -26.77 9.16 -2.21
N PRO A 66 -27.85 8.37 -2.39
CA PRO A 66 -27.78 7.14 -3.18
C PRO A 66 -27.76 7.44 -4.67
N GLY A 67 -26.96 6.69 -5.41
CA GLY A 67 -26.68 6.93 -6.81
C GLY A 67 -25.65 5.96 -7.37
N LEU A 68 -25.53 5.93 -8.69
CA LEU A 68 -24.41 5.30 -9.37
C LEU A 68 -23.45 6.40 -9.82
N TYR A 69 -22.25 6.43 -9.27
CA TYR A 69 -21.22 7.40 -9.58
C TYR A 69 -20.12 6.71 -10.37
N ILE A 70 -19.88 7.19 -11.57
CA ILE A 70 -18.80 6.71 -12.44
C ILE A 70 -17.80 7.86 -12.54
N LEU A 71 -16.55 7.59 -12.18
CA LEU A 71 -15.47 8.56 -12.25
C LEU A 71 -14.40 8.03 -13.20
N THR A 72 -14.03 8.84 -14.18
CA THR A 72 -12.98 8.58 -15.17
C THR A 72 -11.90 9.66 -15.17
N ASP A 73 -12.10 10.76 -14.44
CA ASP A 73 -11.16 11.88 -14.32
C ASP A 73 -9.72 11.47 -13.94
N PRO A 74 -8.69 12.24 -14.35
CA PRO A 74 -7.31 12.01 -13.92
C PRO A 74 -7.11 12.37 -12.43
N ALA A 75 -5.92 12.06 -11.89
CA ALA A 75 -5.50 12.39 -10.51
C ALA A 75 -6.28 11.69 -9.38
N ARG A 76 -6.98 10.59 -9.69
CA ARG A 76 -7.61 9.71 -8.69
C ARG A 76 -6.61 8.69 -8.15
N LEU A 77 -6.77 8.35 -6.87
CA LEU A 77 -6.05 7.25 -6.25
C LEU A 77 -6.71 5.93 -6.64
N ILE A 78 -5.94 5.04 -7.25
CA ILE A 78 -6.38 3.72 -7.66
C ILE A 78 -5.43 2.66 -7.12
N ARG A 79 -5.96 1.47 -6.83
CA ARG A 79 -5.16 0.30 -6.43
C ARG A 79 -5.69 -0.97 -7.09
N PRO A 80 -4.82 -1.94 -7.40
CA PRO A 80 -5.24 -3.21 -7.98
C PRO A 80 -5.74 -4.18 -6.90
N VAL A 81 -6.84 -4.88 -7.17
CA VAL A 81 -7.38 -6.01 -6.40
C VAL A 81 -7.78 -7.13 -7.35
N ARG A 82 -7.88 -8.37 -6.86
CA ARG A 82 -8.41 -9.49 -7.64
C ARG A 82 -9.94 -9.48 -7.57
N ASN A 83 -10.60 -9.47 -8.71
CA ASN A 83 -12.04 -9.67 -8.80
C ASN A 83 -12.35 -11.17 -8.87
N LEU A 84 -13.08 -11.69 -7.89
CA LEU A 84 -13.37 -13.13 -7.77
C LEU A 84 -14.37 -13.64 -8.81
N LEU A 85 -15.18 -12.77 -9.41
CA LEU A 85 -16.18 -13.17 -10.41
C LEU A 85 -15.56 -13.40 -11.79
N THR A 86 -14.57 -12.57 -12.14
CA THR A 86 -13.90 -12.61 -13.46
C THR A 86 -12.50 -13.21 -13.40
N ASP A 87 -12.03 -13.53 -12.20
CA ASP A 87 -10.69 -14.00 -11.89
C ASP A 87 -9.56 -13.16 -12.51
N SER A 88 -9.74 -11.84 -12.45
CA SER A 88 -8.85 -10.88 -13.11
C SER A 88 -8.55 -9.70 -12.19
N VAL A 89 -7.49 -8.94 -12.52
CA VAL A 89 -7.09 -7.77 -11.74
C VAL A 89 -8.01 -6.60 -12.10
N GLU A 90 -8.69 -6.06 -11.09
CA GLU A 90 -9.52 -4.87 -11.18
C GLU A 90 -8.84 -3.71 -10.45
N PHE A 91 -8.75 -2.55 -11.11
CA PHE A 91 -8.31 -1.32 -10.44
C PHE A 91 -9.48 -0.66 -9.75
N ILE A 92 -9.41 -0.52 -8.43
CA ILE A 92 -10.45 0.15 -7.65
C ILE A 92 -9.98 1.51 -7.14
N GLY A 93 -10.90 2.47 -7.07
CA GLY A 93 -10.68 3.77 -6.45
C GLY A 93 -11.06 3.81 -4.97
N THR A 94 -10.71 4.92 -4.31
CA THR A 94 -10.96 5.11 -2.87
C THR A 94 -12.44 5.30 -2.53
N PHE A 95 -13.23 5.85 -3.44
CA PHE A 95 -14.66 6.12 -3.21
C PHE A 95 -15.49 4.85 -3.33
N GLU A 96 -15.22 4.00 -4.32
CA GLU A 96 -15.91 2.72 -4.44
C GLU A 96 -15.50 1.72 -3.34
N GLN A 97 -14.25 1.77 -2.87
CA GLN A 97 -13.75 0.86 -1.84
C GLN A 97 -14.56 0.88 -0.54
N VAL A 98 -15.17 2.01 -0.18
CA VAL A 98 -16.04 2.13 1.02
C VAL A 98 -17.25 1.21 0.96
N TYR A 99 -17.73 0.88 -0.24
CA TYR A 99 -18.93 0.08 -0.47
C TYR A 99 -18.64 -1.35 -0.95
N LEU A 100 -17.36 -1.72 -1.05
CA LEU A 100 -16.92 -3.04 -1.50
C LEU A 100 -16.51 -3.92 -0.32
N SER A 101 -16.80 -5.21 -0.43
CA SER A 101 -16.25 -6.23 0.48
C SER A 101 -15.04 -6.87 -0.19
N ILE A 102 -13.86 -6.57 0.36
CA ILE A 102 -12.55 -7.03 -0.13
C ILE A 102 -11.93 -7.84 0.99
N VAL A 103 -11.65 -9.11 0.72
CA VAL A 103 -11.02 -10.01 1.69
C VAL A 103 -9.50 -10.00 1.54
N ILE A 104 -8.77 -10.14 2.65
CA ILE A 104 -7.32 -10.28 2.63
C ILE A 104 -6.97 -11.76 2.43
N ASP A 105 -7.39 -12.60 3.37
CA ASP A 105 -7.14 -14.03 3.33
C ASP A 105 -8.31 -14.79 2.66
N PRO A 106 -8.03 -15.69 1.70
CA PRO A 106 -9.09 -16.44 1.00
C PRO A 106 -10.05 -17.19 1.93
N ASP A 107 -9.56 -17.62 3.10
CA ASP A 107 -10.33 -18.41 4.07
C ASP A 107 -11.40 -17.59 4.80
N GLU A 108 -11.27 -16.27 4.84
CA GLU A 108 -12.24 -15.35 5.45
C GLU A 108 -13.35 -14.92 4.47
N ALA A 109 -13.36 -15.47 3.25
CA ALA A 109 -14.31 -15.07 2.22
C ALA A 109 -15.73 -15.58 2.50
N GLU A 110 -16.69 -14.66 2.60
CA GLU A 110 -18.11 -15.01 2.77
C GLU A 110 -18.84 -15.13 1.42
N PRO A 111 -19.49 -16.28 1.12
CA PRO A 111 -20.16 -16.49 -0.15
C PRO A 111 -21.36 -15.54 -0.31
N GLY A 112 -21.38 -14.80 -1.40
CA GLY A 112 -22.46 -13.85 -1.73
C GLY A 112 -22.25 -12.44 -1.15
N VAL A 113 -21.23 -12.24 -0.31
CA VAL A 113 -20.86 -10.92 0.25
C VAL A 113 -19.54 -10.44 -0.36
N THR A 114 -18.52 -11.29 -0.36
CA THR A 114 -17.19 -10.95 -0.85
C THR A 114 -17.09 -11.18 -2.35
N PHE A 115 -16.67 -10.14 -3.09
CA PHE A 115 -16.49 -10.20 -4.55
C PHE A 115 -15.06 -9.86 -4.98
N HIS A 116 -14.23 -9.42 -4.05
CA HIS A 116 -12.87 -8.95 -4.29
C HIS A 116 -11.92 -9.53 -3.25
N GLN A 117 -10.67 -9.68 -3.65
CA GLN A 117 -9.58 -10.17 -2.80
C GLN A 117 -8.33 -9.32 -3.00
N GLU A 118 -7.58 -9.08 -1.93
CA GLU A 118 -6.24 -8.49 -2.04
C GLU A 118 -5.29 -9.40 -2.85
N LEU A 119 -4.42 -8.79 -3.65
CA LEU A 119 -3.41 -9.55 -4.41
C LEU A 119 -2.37 -10.17 -3.48
N HIS A 120 -1.93 -9.39 -2.49
CA HIS A 120 -1.01 -9.80 -1.45
C HIS A 120 -1.18 -8.88 -0.23
N PRO A 121 -1.11 -9.37 1.02
CA PRO A 121 -1.27 -8.55 2.22
C PRO A 121 -0.27 -7.38 2.30
N SER A 122 0.93 -7.55 1.73
CA SER A 122 1.97 -6.50 1.69
C SER A 122 1.59 -5.27 0.85
N CYS A 123 0.59 -5.38 -0.02
CA CYS A 123 0.10 -4.26 -0.83
C CYS A 123 -0.51 -3.13 0.01
N LEU A 124 -0.84 -3.39 1.28
CA LEU A 124 -1.33 -2.39 2.22
C LEU A 124 -0.21 -1.47 2.75
N PHE A 125 1.04 -1.94 2.74
CA PHE A 125 2.17 -1.20 3.27
C PHE A 125 2.85 -0.33 2.21
N SER A 126 3.47 0.76 2.69
CA SER A 126 4.38 1.56 1.86
C SER A 126 5.65 0.80 1.51
N PHE A 127 6.44 1.35 0.59
CA PHE A 127 7.79 0.89 0.29
C PHE A 127 8.63 0.66 1.56
N ALA A 128 8.71 1.64 2.46
CA ALA A 128 9.52 1.53 3.67
C ALA A 128 8.94 0.53 4.68
N GLY A 129 7.61 0.43 4.77
CA GLY A 129 6.94 -0.52 5.66
C GLY A 129 7.21 -1.97 5.25
N ASN A 130 7.26 -2.22 3.94
CA ASN A 130 7.55 -3.53 3.36
C ASN A 130 9.01 -3.99 3.50
N LEU A 131 9.91 -3.10 3.95
CA LEU A 131 11.31 -3.45 4.23
C LEU A 131 11.55 -3.81 5.71
N ILE A 132 10.52 -3.74 6.56
CA ILE A 132 10.62 -4.11 7.97
C ILE A 132 10.42 -5.62 8.09
N PRO A 133 11.37 -6.37 8.66
CA PRO A 133 11.17 -7.79 8.92
C PRO A 133 10.18 -8.00 10.06
N PHE A 134 9.24 -8.93 9.86
CA PHE A 134 8.21 -9.32 10.85
C PHE A 134 7.49 -8.11 11.49
N PRO A 135 6.88 -7.21 10.68
CA PRO A 135 6.27 -5.99 11.20
C PRO A 135 5.06 -6.28 12.12
N ASP A 136 4.42 -7.42 11.94
CA ASP A 136 3.33 -7.97 12.75
C ASP A 136 3.75 -8.39 14.16
N HIS A 137 5.04 -8.66 14.39
CA HIS A 137 5.61 -9.01 15.70
C HIS A 137 6.06 -7.78 16.50
N ASN A 138 5.96 -6.59 15.91
CA ASN A 138 6.35 -5.33 16.50
C ASN A 138 5.13 -4.50 16.89
N GLN A 139 5.26 -3.71 17.96
CA GLN A 139 4.25 -2.71 18.25
C GLN A 139 4.21 -1.65 17.14
N SER A 140 3.00 -1.25 16.70
CA SER A 140 2.80 -0.29 15.59
C SER A 140 3.70 0.97 15.63
N PRO A 141 3.89 1.66 16.77
CA PRO A 141 4.78 2.82 16.85
C PRO A 141 6.24 2.53 16.48
N ARG A 142 6.72 1.29 16.72
CA ARG A 142 8.10 0.88 16.36
C ARG A 142 8.26 0.75 14.85
N ASN A 143 7.23 0.26 14.15
CA ASN A 143 7.25 0.19 12.69
C ASN A 143 7.28 1.58 12.05
N VAL A 144 6.47 2.52 12.60
CA VAL A 144 6.47 3.91 12.14
C VAL A 144 7.84 4.56 12.39
N TYR A 145 8.44 4.33 13.56
CA TYR A 145 9.77 4.83 13.88
C TYR A 145 10.82 4.28 12.91
N GLN A 146 10.80 2.99 12.61
CA GLN A 146 11.72 2.37 11.65
C GLN A 146 11.59 2.96 10.25
N CYS A 147 10.37 3.24 9.78
CA CYS A 147 10.15 3.91 8.50
C CYS A 147 10.80 5.31 8.44
N GLN A 148 10.87 6.01 9.58
CA GLN A 148 11.52 7.31 9.69
C GLN A 148 13.04 7.17 9.79
N MET A 149 13.54 6.30 10.65
CA MET A 149 14.98 6.07 10.86
C MET A 149 15.66 5.52 9.60
N GLY A 150 14.99 4.62 8.87
CA GLY A 150 15.50 4.05 7.62
C GLY A 150 15.75 5.11 6.54
N LYS A 151 14.99 6.23 6.53
CA LYS A 151 15.22 7.34 5.59
C LYS A 151 16.40 8.23 5.96
N GLN A 152 16.87 8.14 7.21
CA GLN A 152 17.96 8.96 7.75
C GLN A 152 19.28 8.19 7.85
N THR A 153 19.26 6.87 7.61
CA THR A 153 20.45 6.03 7.68
C THR A 153 21.50 6.45 6.66
N MET A 154 22.77 6.27 7.04
CA MET A 154 23.87 6.38 6.09
C MET A 154 23.99 5.06 5.33
N GLY A 155 23.64 5.09 4.05
CA GLY A 155 23.77 3.95 3.13
C GLY A 155 24.61 4.30 1.92
N THR A 156 24.22 3.76 0.77
CA THR A 156 24.75 4.15 -0.54
C THR A 156 23.75 5.09 -1.20
N ALA A 157 24.08 6.39 -1.32
CA ALA A 157 23.16 7.37 -1.92
C ALA A 157 23.11 7.25 -3.45
N VAL A 158 24.27 7.22 -4.11
CA VAL A 158 24.43 7.12 -5.56
C VAL A 158 25.78 6.45 -5.89
N HIS A 159 25.85 5.69 -6.98
CA HIS A 159 27.11 5.08 -7.44
C HIS A 159 28.03 6.09 -8.14
N ALA A 160 27.47 7.01 -8.93
CA ALA A 160 28.21 8.03 -9.67
C ALA A 160 28.56 9.26 -8.81
N TRP A 161 28.91 9.04 -7.54
CA TRP A 161 29.20 10.13 -6.61
C TRP A 161 30.48 10.90 -6.96
N HIS A 162 31.46 10.25 -7.59
CA HIS A 162 32.69 10.88 -8.06
C HIS A 162 32.47 12.00 -9.09
N THR A 163 31.36 11.93 -9.82
CA THR A 163 31.02 12.88 -10.89
C THR A 163 29.91 13.86 -10.47
N ARG A 164 29.47 13.81 -9.21
CA ARG A 164 28.40 14.67 -8.68
C ARG A 164 28.97 15.70 -7.72
N ALA A 165 28.34 16.87 -7.71
CA ALA A 165 28.66 17.98 -6.83
C ALA A 165 27.47 18.31 -5.92
N ASP A 166 26.96 17.30 -5.21
CA ASP A 166 25.89 17.47 -4.23
C ASP A 166 26.46 18.13 -2.95
N ASN A 167 25.72 19.07 -2.34
CA ASN A 167 26.18 19.84 -1.16
C ASN A 167 26.63 18.98 0.04
N LYS A 168 26.01 17.82 0.19
CA LYS A 168 26.34 16.87 1.26
C LYS A 168 25.89 15.48 0.87
N MET A 169 26.78 14.53 0.97
CA MET A 169 26.47 13.13 0.75
C MET A 169 27.06 12.27 1.86
N TYR A 170 26.29 11.30 2.31
CA TYR A 170 26.67 10.34 3.33
C TYR A 170 26.84 8.98 2.67
N ARG A 171 27.97 8.33 2.93
CA ARG A 171 28.29 7.03 2.31
C ARG A 171 28.83 6.06 3.34
N LEU A 172 28.18 4.90 3.45
CA LEU A 172 28.69 3.75 4.19
C LEU A 172 29.75 3.03 3.33
N GLN A 173 30.92 2.73 3.92
CA GLN A 173 32.06 2.17 3.16
C GLN A 173 31.94 0.66 2.93
N PHE A 174 31.50 -0.07 3.96
CA PHE A 174 31.37 -1.52 3.92
C PHE A 174 29.93 -1.95 4.24
N PRO A 175 28.97 -1.60 3.37
CA PRO A 175 27.60 -2.06 3.54
C PRO A 175 27.49 -3.56 3.25
N GLN A 176 26.49 -4.22 3.80
CA GLN A 176 26.20 -5.64 3.58
C GLN A 176 24.71 -5.84 3.28
N SER A 177 24.40 -6.82 2.45
CA SER A 177 23.03 -7.31 2.30
C SER A 177 22.55 -7.92 3.62
N PRO A 178 21.30 -7.68 4.04
CA PRO A 178 20.76 -8.28 5.24
C PRO A 178 20.71 -9.80 5.10
N LEU A 179 21.01 -10.53 6.18
CA LEU A 179 20.89 -12.00 6.20
C LEU A 179 19.42 -12.46 6.02
N LEU A 180 18.50 -11.73 6.63
CA LEU A 180 17.06 -11.93 6.46
C LEU A 180 16.57 -11.03 5.32
N LYS A 181 16.39 -11.60 4.14
CA LYS A 181 15.86 -10.89 2.96
C LYS A 181 14.34 -11.06 2.87
N LEU A 182 13.67 -9.95 2.59
CA LEU A 182 12.23 -9.91 2.31
C LEU A 182 12.00 -9.98 0.81
N GLU A 183 10.87 -10.54 0.37
CA GLU A 183 10.50 -10.54 -1.05
C GLU A 183 10.51 -9.12 -1.65
N ALA A 184 10.02 -8.14 -0.89
CA ALA A 184 10.04 -6.73 -1.29
C ALA A 184 11.47 -6.18 -1.44
N TYR A 185 12.41 -6.63 -0.62
CA TYR A 185 13.81 -6.19 -0.69
C TYR A 185 14.47 -6.63 -2.01
N GLU A 186 14.20 -7.86 -2.44
CA GLU A 186 14.68 -8.38 -3.73
C GLU A 186 13.94 -7.72 -4.91
N ARG A 187 12.61 -7.59 -4.81
CA ARG A 187 11.80 -6.99 -5.87
C ARG A 187 12.14 -5.53 -6.15
N TYR A 188 12.58 -4.78 -5.14
CA TYR A 188 13.02 -3.40 -5.27
C TYR A 188 14.53 -3.26 -5.53
N GLU A 189 15.27 -4.37 -5.68
CA GLU A 189 16.70 -4.38 -5.97
C GLU A 189 17.51 -3.59 -4.93
N MET A 190 17.12 -3.69 -3.65
CA MET A 190 17.74 -2.93 -2.56
C MET A 190 19.20 -3.31 -2.28
N ASP A 191 19.67 -4.43 -2.85
CA ASP A 191 21.06 -4.85 -2.81
C ASP A 191 21.99 -3.87 -3.56
N GLU A 192 21.49 -3.13 -4.55
CA GLU A 192 22.26 -2.10 -5.27
C GLU A 192 22.53 -0.88 -4.38
N TYR A 193 21.60 -0.57 -3.46
CA TYR A 193 21.69 0.57 -2.54
C TYR A 193 21.66 0.11 -1.08
N PRO A 194 22.68 -0.62 -0.61
CA PRO A 194 22.64 -1.22 0.72
C PRO A 194 22.75 -0.14 1.81
N LEU A 195 21.94 -0.31 2.86
CA LEU A 195 21.64 0.73 3.87
C LEU A 195 22.24 0.46 5.25
N GLY A 196 22.98 -0.65 5.42
CA GLY A 196 23.49 -1.07 6.72
C GLY A 196 24.50 -2.21 6.64
N THR A 197 24.76 -2.84 7.79
CA THR A 197 25.64 -4.01 7.94
C THR A 197 25.00 -5.00 8.89
N ASN A 198 25.31 -6.29 8.73
CA ASN A 198 24.93 -7.29 9.72
C ASN A 198 25.87 -7.20 10.93
N ALA A 199 25.33 -7.33 12.13
CA ALA A 199 26.09 -7.28 13.38
C ALA A 199 25.66 -8.41 14.32
N CYS A 200 26.61 -8.98 15.06
CA CYS A 200 26.30 -9.90 16.15
C CYS A 200 25.80 -9.09 17.35
N VAL A 201 24.53 -9.25 17.70
CA VAL A 201 23.88 -8.56 18.82
C VAL A 201 23.78 -9.50 20.01
N ALA A 202 24.22 -9.06 21.18
CA ALA A 202 24.04 -9.77 22.45
C ALA A 202 23.10 -8.96 23.35
N VAL A 203 22.00 -9.56 23.79
CA VAL A 203 21.06 -8.94 24.73
C VAL A 203 21.44 -9.38 26.13
N ILE A 204 22.29 -8.57 26.79
CA ILE A 204 22.85 -8.87 28.12
C ILE A 204 23.15 -7.56 28.86
N SER A 205 22.82 -7.53 30.16
CA SER A 205 23.28 -6.47 31.06
C SER A 205 24.65 -6.85 31.63
N TYR A 206 25.72 -6.27 31.09
CA TYR A 206 27.09 -6.60 31.48
C TYR A 206 27.94 -5.39 31.85
N THR A 207 27.94 -4.34 31.01
CA THR A 207 28.90 -3.23 31.16
C THR A 207 28.44 -2.15 32.13
N GLY A 208 27.12 -2.01 32.32
CA GLY A 208 26.54 -0.92 33.11
C GLY A 208 26.50 0.42 32.38
N TYR A 209 27.02 0.51 31.16
CA TYR A 209 26.96 1.70 30.28
C TYR A 209 25.85 1.60 29.22
N ASP A 210 25.14 0.48 29.20
CA ASP A 210 24.03 0.10 28.31
C ASP A 210 22.65 0.35 28.95
N MET A 211 22.54 1.37 29.81
CA MET A 211 21.26 1.74 30.45
C MET A 211 20.38 2.54 29.49
N GLU A 212 19.06 2.43 29.67
CA GLU A 212 18.03 3.03 28.80
C GLU A 212 18.15 2.55 27.34
N ASP A 213 18.28 3.48 26.39
CA ASP A 213 18.41 3.20 24.95
C ASP A 213 19.88 3.26 24.48
N ALA A 214 20.85 3.25 25.40
CA ALA A 214 22.27 3.25 25.07
C ALA A 214 22.75 1.87 24.61
N MET A 215 23.71 1.85 23.68
CA MET A 215 24.32 0.62 23.18
C MET A 215 25.85 0.69 23.24
N VAL A 216 26.49 -0.46 23.46
CA VAL A 216 27.95 -0.58 23.50
C VAL A 216 28.45 -1.30 22.25
N ILE A 217 29.44 -0.70 21.59
CA ILE A 217 30.09 -1.26 20.40
C ILE A 217 31.44 -1.86 20.76
N ASN A 218 31.77 -3.03 20.21
CA ASN A 218 33.08 -3.65 20.37
C ASN A 218 34.18 -2.78 19.74
N ARG A 219 35.13 -2.34 20.57
CA ARG A 219 36.28 -1.52 20.14
C ARG A 219 37.12 -2.17 19.04
N ALA A 220 37.36 -3.48 19.11
CA ALA A 220 38.15 -4.19 18.10
C ALA A 220 37.40 -4.23 16.75
N SER A 221 36.08 -4.37 16.75
CA SER A 221 35.27 -4.32 15.53
C SER A 221 35.27 -2.91 14.92
N PHE A 222 35.14 -1.87 15.74
CA PHE A 222 35.24 -0.48 15.28
C PHE A 222 36.59 -0.19 14.62
N GLN A 223 37.71 -0.62 15.24
CA GLN A 223 39.06 -0.45 14.68
C GLN A 223 39.27 -1.21 13.36
N ARG A 224 38.47 -2.26 13.10
CA ARG A 224 38.47 -3.01 11.84
C ARG A 224 37.52 -2.43 10.79
N GLY A 225 36.90 -1.28 11.05
CA GLY A 225 36.04 -0.58 10.08
C GLY A 225 34.54 -0.88 10.19
N PHE A 226 34.08 -1.47 11.31
CA PHE A 226 32.65 -1.67 11.54
C PHE A 226 31.88 -0.34 11.45
N ALA A 227 30.86 -0.30 10.58
CA ALA A 227 30.02 0.87 10.30
C ALA A 227 30.79 2.15 9.92
N HIS A 228 31.96 2.01 9.29
CA HIS A 228 32.75 3.17 8.86
C HIS A 228 32.06 3.91 7.70
N GLY A 229 31.85 5.21 7.87
CA GLY A 229 31.17 6.06 6.90
C GLY A 229 31.97 7.33 6.57
N THR A 230 31.69 7.92 5.41
CA THR A 230 32.34 9.15 4.94
C THR A 230 31.29 10.17 4.57
N VAL A 231 31.58 11.44 4.90
CA VAL A 231 30.78 12.59 4.51
C VAL A 231 31.53 13.35 3.44
N ILE A 232 30.89 13.50 2.28
CA ILE A 232 31.39 14.30 1.16
C ILE A 232 30.65 15.63 1.18
N LYS A 233 31.38 16.72 1.02
CA LYS A 233 30.90 18.11 1.02
C LYS A 233 31.45 18.84 -0.19
#